data_AF-A0A2S0RGP6-F1
#
_entry.id   AF-A0A2S0RGP6-F1
#
_cell.length_a   1.000
_cell.length_b   1.000
_cell.length_c   1.000
_cell.angle_alpha   90.00
_cell.angle_beta   90.00
_cell.angle_gamma   90.00
#
_symmetry.space_group_name_H-M   'P 1'
#
loop_
_entity.id
_entity.type
_entity.pdbx_description
1 polymer ?
#
loop_
_entity_poly.entity_id
_entity_poly.type
_entity_poly.pdbx_seq_one_letter_code
_entity_poly.pdbx_strand_id
1 'polypeptide(L)'
;MRTAVLILLMLLSCPAFAQKEILYTQRQFDSDTCCWRELARSGRYLQGAALIAAYLKDGKPQRRQALYWHAGQLYALGGDNSMALRYFGKTTNILYRYLGDEDARMWYFYVNGVKAFLKRDRQKLLKIISIWKRKFLGNLNYNQLLLLSEHWDMRYAEALDLPKG
;
A
#
# COMPACT_ATOMS: atom_id res chain seq x y z
N MET A 1 15.72 -1.92 -68.37
CA MET A 1 15.79 -0.60 -67.70
C MET A 1 15.09 -0.73 -66.36
N ARG A 2 15.79 -0.42 -65.27
CA ARG A 2 15.41 -0.73 -63.88
C ARG A 2 14.40 0.30 -63.35
N THR A 3 13.21 -0.15 -62.98
CA THR A 3 12.24 0.63 -62.19
C THR A 3 12.76 0.75 -60.76
N ALA A 4 13.08 1.98 -60.35
CA ALA A 4 13.47 2.29 -58.98
C ALA A 4 12.25 2.22 -58.06
N VAL A 5 12.30 1.36 -57.05
CA VAL A 5 11.31 1.30 -55.96
C VAL A 5 11.69 2.38 -54.95
N LEU A 6 10.91 3.46 -54.88
CA LEU A 6 10.98 4.41 -53.77
C LEU A 6 10.27 3.80 -52.55
N ILE A 7 11.05 3.32 -51.58
CA ILE A 7 10.54 2.97 -50.25
C ILE A 7 10.50 4.27 -49.45
N LEU A 8 9.30 4.83 -49.29
CA LEU A 8 9.02 5.94 -48.39
C LEU A 8 9.02 5.41 -46.94
N LEU A 9 10.16 5.52 -46.26
CA LEU A 9 10.27 5.28 -44.82
C LEU A 9 9.56 6.41 -44.08
N MET A 10 8.28 6.19 -43.73
CA MET A 10 7.58 6.98 -42.73
C MET A 10 8.29 6.78 -41.39
N LEU A 11 9.12 7.74 -41.00
CA LEU A 11 9.66 7.85 -39.66
C LEU A 11 8.49 8.03 -38.69
N LEU A 12 8.12 6.95 -38.01
CA LEU A 12 7.36 6.98 -36.77
C LEU A 12 8.20 7.77 -35.75
N SER A 13 8.05 9.09 -35.74
CA SER A 13 8.48 9.92 -34.62
C SER A 13 7.56 9.61 -33.44
N CYS A 14 7.85 8.51 -32.75
CA CYS A 14 7.36 8.30 -31.41
C CYS A 14 7.88 9.48 -30.59
N PRO A 15 7.02 10.35 -30.01
CA PRO A 15 7.53 11.30 -29.06
C PRO A 15 8.13 10.48 -27.94
N ALA A 16 9.45 10.62 -27.75
CA ALA A 16 10.12 10.09 -26.58
C ALA A 16 9.31 10.61 -25.38
N PHE A 17 8.57 9.72 -24.74
CA PHE A 17 7.95 10.00 -23.45
C PHE A 17 9.12 10.34 -22.53
N ALA A 18 9.40 11.63 -22.36
CA ALA A 18 10.33 12.10 -21.36
C ALA A 18 9.72 11.64 -20.04
N GLN A 19 10.24 10.53 -19.49
CA GLN A 19 9.85 10.03 -18.20
C GLN A 19 10.24 11.12 -17.21
N LYS A 20 9.26 11.92 -16.79
CA LYS A 20 9.46 13.01 -15.84
C LYS A 20 10.03 12.36 -14.58
N GLU A 21 11.35 12.52 -14.38
CA GLU A 21 12.01 11.98 -13.21
C GLU A 21 11.29 12.51 -11.97
N ILE A 22 10.99 11.61 -11.04
CA ILE A 22 10.40 12.00 -9.77
C ILE A 22 11.55 12.52 -8.91
N LEU A 23 11.75 13.84 -8.90
CA LEU A 23 12.88 14.52 -8.26
C LEU A 23 12.76 14.70 -6.73
N TYR A 24 11.80 14.04 -6.09
CA TYR A 24 11.65 14.16 -4.64
C TYR A 24 12.73 13.39 -3.89
N THR A 25 13.35 14.02 -2.90
CA THR A 25 14.07 13.30 -1.84
C THR A 25 13.07 12.53 -0.97
N GLN A 26 13.51 11.48 -0.26
CA GLN A 26 12.64 10.74 0.68
C GLN A 26 11.98 11.68 1.70
N ARG A 27 12.72 12.65 2.23
CA ARG A 27 12.21 13.62 3.22
C ARG A 27 11.11 14.49 2.64
N GLN A 28 11.28 14.99 1.42
CA GLN A 28 10.24 15.78 0.74
C GLN A 28 9.02 14.94 0.42
N PHE A 29 9.24 13.71 -0.06
CA PHE A 29 8.17 12.80 -0.45
C PHE A 29 7.25 12.42 0.73
N ASP A 30 7.84 12.27 1.92
CA ASP A 30 7.13 11.92 3.16
C ASP A 30 6.67 13.12 3.99
N SER A 31 6.88 14.36 3.54
CA SER A 31 6.43 15.58 4.25
C SER A 31 4.92 15.61 4.39
N ASP A 32 4.36 16.16 5.46
CA ASP A 32 2.91 16.33 5.63
C ASP A 32 2.32 17.44 4.73
N THR A 33 3.17 18.37 4.27
CA THR A 33 2.84 19.43 3.30
C THR A 33 3.06 19.01 1.85
N CYS A 34 3.43 17.75 1.64
CA CYS A 34 3.56 17.11 0.34
C CYS A 34 3.28 15.61 0.55
N CYS A 35 3.74 14.75 -0.33
CA CYS A 35 3.08 14.76 -1.60
C CYS A 35 1.86 13.83 -1.52
N TRP A 36 2.10 12.56 -1.20
CA TRP A 36 1.02 11.60 -1.03
C TRP A 36 0.21 11.81 0.26
N ARG A 37 0.78 12.44 1.31
CA ARG A 37 0.07 12.70 2.58
C ARG A 37 -0.94 13.81 2.44
N GLU A 38 -0.61 14.86 1.69
CA GLU A 38 -1.58 15.91 1.33
C GLU A 38 -2.77 15.35 0.53
N LEU A 39 -2.49 14.48 -0.45
CA LEU A 39 -3.53 13.78 -1.20
C LEU A 39 -4.39 12.90 -0.28
N ALA A 40 -3.78 12.17 0.64
CA ALA A 40 -4.51 11.35 1.61
C ALA A 40 -5.41 12.20 2.52
N ARG A 41 -4.92 13.34 3.03
CA ARG A 41 -5.68 14.25 3.90
C ARG A 41 -6.89 14.87 3.20
N SER A 42 -6.82 15.04 1.89
CA SER A 42 -7.93 15.54 1.06
C SER A 42 -8.85 14.44 0.54
N GLY A 43 -8.73 13.20 1.04
CA GLY A 43 -9.55 12.06 0.61
C GLY A 43 -9.19 11.50 -0.77
N ARG A 44 -8.14 12.02 -1.42
CA ARG A 44 -7.67 11.59 -2.76
C ARG A 44 -6.79 10.34 -2.66
N TYR A 45 -7.30 9.30 -1.99
CA TYR A 45 -6.50 8.13 -1.60
C TYR A 45 -5.87 7.40 -2.78
N LEU A 46 -6.62 7.09 -3.83
CA LEU A 46 -6.09 6.36 -5.00
C LEU A 46 -4.97 7.13 -5.72
N GLN A 47 -5.07 8.46 -5.76
CA GLN A 47 -4.05 9.30 -6.38
C GLN A 47 -2.79 9.36 -5.51
N GLY A 48 -2.93 9.45 -4.18
CA GLY A 48 -1.81 9.30 -3.25
C GLY A 48 -1.14 7.92 -3.38
N ALA A 49 -1.92 6.85 -3.48
CA ALA A 49 -1.41 5.50 -3.66
C ALA A 49 -0.64 5.33 -4.98
N ALA A 50 -1.17 5.88 -6.07
CA ALA A 50 -0.51 5.90 -7.38
C ALA A 50 0.80 6.71 -7.36
N LEU A 51 0.84 7.83 -6.63
CA LEU A 51 2.04 8.63 -6.45
C LEU A 51 3.13 7.86 -5.69
N ILE A 52 2.77 7.14 -4.61
CA ILE A 52 3.70 6.25 -3.90
C ILE A 52 4.19 5.13 -4.83
N ALA A 53 3.29 4.53 -5.61
CA ALA A 53 3.64 3.48 -6.56
C ALA A 53 4.67 3.98 -7.60
N ALA A 54 4.49 5.19 -8.12
CA ALA A 54 5.42 5.81 -9.07
C ALA A 54 6.77 6.10 -8.41
N TYR A 55 6.80 6.68 -7.20
CA TYR A 55 8.05 6.94 -6.48
C TYR A 55 8.82 5.67 -6.13
N LEU A 56 8.11 4.58 -5.82
CA LEU A 56 8.72 3.26 -5.59
C LEU A 56 9.36 2.64 -6.85
N LYS A 57 8.89 3.03 -8.04
CA LYS A 57 9.34 2.52 -9.34
C LYS A 57 10.47 3.37 -9.91
N ASP A 58 10.27 4.68 -9.94
CA ASP A 58 11.10 5.62 -10.72
C ASP A 58 11.90 6.59 -9.82
N GLY A 59 11.66 6.57 -8.50
CA GLY A 59 12.40 7.39 -7.53
C GLY A 59 13.57 6.66 -6.86
N LYS A 60 14.14 7.29 -5.83
CA LYS A 60 15.23 6.73 -4.99
C LYS A 60 14.77 6.48 -3.54
N PRO A 61 13.77 5.59 -3.31
CA PRO A 61 13.19 5.40 -1.99
C PRO A 61 14.15 4.69 -1.04
N GLN A 62 14.35 5.25 0.15
CA GLN A 62 15.13 4.64 1.23
C GLN A 62 14.25 3.74 2.12
N ARG A 63 12.96 4.10 2.29
CA ARG A 63 12.03 3.42 3.23
C ARG A 63 10.95 2.62 2.50
N ARG A 64 11.37 1.72 1.60
CA ARG A 64 10.46 0.98 0.70
C ARG A 64 9.35 0.23 1.45
N GLN A 65 9.65 -0.39 2.59
CA GLN A 65 8.69 -1.16 3.38
C GLN A 65 7.53 -0.30 3.91
N ALA A 66 7.85 0.88 4.44
CA ALA A 66 6.86 1.85 4.91
C ALA A 66 6.04 2.43 3.74
N LEU A 67 6.68 2.70 2.60
CA LEU A 67 5.98 3.15 1.40
C LEU A 67 5.03 2.07 0.85
N TYR A 68 5.43 0.80 0.85
CA TYR A 68 4.52 -0.29 0.49
C TYR A 68 3.32 -0.38 1.42
N TRP A 69 3.52 -0.19 2.73
CA TRP A 69 2.43 -0.11 3.69
C TRP A 69 1.46 1.04 3.36
N HIS A 70 1.97 2.26 3.21
CA HIS A 70 1.14 3.43 2.93
C HIS A 70 0.41 3.32 1.59
N ALA A 71 1.06 2.82 0.54
CA ALA A 71 0.39 2.53 -0.71
C ALA A 71 -0.77 1.54 -0.51
N GLY A 72 -0.53 0.43 0.21
CA GLY A 72 -1.56 -0.56 0.51
C GLY A 72 -2.74 0.03 1.26
N GLN A 73 -2.46 0.84 2.28
CA GLN A 73 -3.47 1.52 3.09
C GLN A 73 -4.32 2.49 2.25
N LEU A 74 -3.68 3.31 1.40
CA LEU A 74 -4.40 4.26 0.55
C LEU A 74 -5.23 3.56 -0.54
N TYR A 75 -4.73 2.47 -1.14
CA TYR A 75 -5.55 1.66 -2.04
C TYR A 75 -6.77 1.09 -1.32
N ALA A 76 -6.60 0.57 -0.09
CA ALA A 76 -7.71 0.04 0.70
C ALA A 76 -8.74 1.11 1.09
N LEU A 77 -8.28 2.30 1.51
CA LEU A 77 -9.15 3.45 1.79
C LEU A 77 -9.92 3.91 0.54
N GLY A 78 -9.28 3.86 -0.63
CA GLY A 78 -9.91 4.14 -1.92
C GLY A 78 -10.76 2.99 -2.49
N GLY A 79 -10.88 1.86 -1.78
CA GLY A 79 -11.69 0.70 -2.19
C GLY A 79 -11.03 -0.26 -3.19
N ASP A 80 -9.77 -0.05 -3.58
CA ASP A 80 -9.03 -0.97 -4.46
C ASP A 80 -8.32 -2.05 -3.64
N ASN A 81 -9.09 -3.06 -3.24
CA ASN A 81 -8.58 -4.17 -2.44
C ASN A 81 -7.51 -5.00 -3.19
N SER A 82 -7.58 -5.07 -4.52
CA SER A 82 -6.63 -5.84 -5.32
C SER A 82 -5.23 -5.25 -5.21
N MET A 83 -5.12 -3.93 -5.45
CA MET A 83 -3.85 -3.23 -5.31
C MET A 83 -3.42 -3.14 -3.84
N ALA A 84 -4.35 -2.93 -2.90
CA ALA A 84 -4.04 -2.94 -1.48
C ALA A 84 -3.35 -4.24 -1.05
N LEU A 85 -3.92 -5.39 -1.42
CA LEU A 85 -3.37 -6.71 -1.11
C LEU A 85 -1.98 -6.92 -1.74
N ARG A 86 -1.77 -6.44 -2.97
CA ARG A 86 -0.48 -6.49 -3.65
C ARG A 86 0.59 -5.71 -2.89
N TYR A 87 0.28 -4.51 -2.41
CA TYR A 87 1.22 -3.65 -1.69
C TYR A 87 1.46 -4.11 -0.25
N PHE A 88 0.42 -4.52 0.48
CA PHE A 88 0.58 -5.17 1.79
C PHE A 88 1.38 -6.47 1.70
N GLY A 89 1.31 -7.19 0.57
CA GLY A 89 2.16 -8.36 0.33
C GLY A 89 3.66 -8.06 0.30
N LYS A 90 4.05 -6.80 0.05
CA LYS A 90 5.46 -6.38 -0.04
C LYS A 90 6.03 -5.82 1.25
N THR A 91 5.21 -5.57 2.27
CA THR A 91 5.60 -4.88 3.50
C THR A 91 6.14 -5.79 4.62
N THR A 92 5.95 -7.11 4.48
CA THR A 92 6.39 -8.14 5.43
C THR A 92 6.55 -9.47 4.71
N ASN A 93 7.23 -10.44 5.33
CA ASN A 93 7.36 -11.80 4.83
C ASN A 93 7.27 -12.82 5.98
N ILE A 94 7.24 -14.11 5.65
CA ILE A 94 7.04 -15.17 6.64
C ILE A 94 8.17 -15.27 7.68
N LEU A 95 9.40 -14.82 7.36
CA LEU A 95 10.52 -14.84 8.30
C LEU A 95 10.28 -13.89 9.47
N TYR A 96 9.55 -12.79 9.28
CA TYR A 96 9.19 -11.86 10.36
C TYR A 96 8.41 -12.57 11.47
N ARG A 97 7.58 -13.56 11.11
CA ARG A 97 6.80 -14.34 12.07
C ARG A 97 7.68 -15.23 12.96
N TYR A 98 8.73 -15.82 12.40
CA TYR A 98 9.49 -16.90 13.04
C TYR A 98 10.85 -16.44 13.59
N LEU A 99 11.50 -15.52 12.90
CA LEU A 99 12.86 -15.04 13.19
C LEU A 99 12.90 -13.56 13.59
N GLY A 100 11.80 -12.83 13.38
CA GLY A 100 11.69 -11.43 13.78
C GLY A 100 11.64 -11.29 15.31
N ASP A 101 12.08 -10.14 15.79
CA ASP A 101 11.81 -9.67 17.14
C ASP A 101 10.30 -9.46 17.36
N GLU A 102 9.92 -8.98 18.55
CA GLU A 102 8.51 -8.78 18.87
C GLU A 102 7.82 -7.82 17.91
N ASP A 103 8.46 -6.69 17.58
CA ASP A 103 7.92 -5.68 16.67
C ASP A 103 7.72 -6.23 15.26
N ALA A 104 8.69 -6.97 14.73
CA ALA A 104 8.59 -7.61 13.42
C ALA A 104 7.46 -8.66 13.39
N ARG A 105 7.28 -9.44 14.47
CA ARG A 105 6.19 -10.40 14.59
C ARG A 105 4.83 -9.71 14.68
N MET A 106 4.70 -8.67 15.51
CA MET A 106 3.49 -7.86 15.62
C MET A 106 3.13 -7.24 14.27
N TRP A 107 4.12 -6.67 13.57
CA TRP A 107 3.96 -6.15 12.22
C TRP A 107 3.44 -7.20 11.24
N TYR A 108 4.03 -8.39 11.25
CA TYR A 108 3.57 -9.51 10.43
C TYR A 108 2.10 -9.86 10.69
N PHE A 109 1.70 -9.99 11.95
CA PHE A 109 0.32 -10.34 12.30
C PHE A 109 -0.65 -9.22 11.92
N TYR A 110 -0.28 -7.97 12.15
CA TYR A 110 -1.11 -6.81 11.83
C TYR A 110 -1.42 -6.75 10.33
N VAL A 111 -0.37 -6.78 9.50
CA VAL A 111 -0.51 -6.75 8.04
C VAL A 111 -1.34 -7.93 7.55
N ASN A 112 -1.13 -9.13 8.09
CA ASN A 112 -1.92 -10.30 7.68
C ASN A 112 -3.38 -10.25 8.18
N GLY A 113 -3.65 -9.57 9.29
CA GLY A 113 -5.00 -9.30 9.78
C GLY A 113 -5.75 -8.35 8.85
N VAL A 114 -5.13 -7.23 8.48
CA VAL A 114 -5.69 -6.30 7.48
C VAL A 114 -5.95 -7.01 6.15
N LYS A 115 -5.00 -7.82 5.66
CA LYS A 115 -5.20 -8.61 4.44
C LYS A 115 -6.35 -9.63 4.57
N ALA A 116 -6.56 -10.22 5.75
CA ALA A 116 -7.66 -11.15 5.98
C ALA A 116 -9.01 -10.43 5.89
N PHE A 117 -9.11 -9.25 6.48
CA PHE A 117 -10.29 -8.39 6.36
C PHE A 117 -10.60 -8.05 4.88
N LEU A 118 -9.60 -7.56 4.13
CA LEU A 118 -9.79 -7.21 2.71
C LEU A 118 -10.15 -8.41 1.83
N LYS A 119 -9.73 -9.61 2.21
CA LYS A 119 -10.07 -10.88 1.53
C LYS A 119 -11.41 -11.46 1.96
N ARG A 120 -12.13 -10.82 2.89
CA ARG A 120 -13.34 -11.35 3.53
C ARG A 120 -13.10 -12.72 4.20
N ASP A 121 -11.90 -12.94 4.73
CA ASP A 121 -11.52 -14.14 5.47
C ASP A 121 -11.65 -13.91 7.00
N ARG A 122 -12.89 -14.01 7.50
CA ARG A 122 -13.23 -13.73 8.91
C ARG A 122 -12.51 -14.67 9.87
N GLN A 123 -12.45 -15.96 9.51
CA GLN A 123 -11.83 -16.99 10.33
C GLN A 123 -10.35 -16.68 10.56
N LYS A 124 -9.64 -16.27 9.50
CA LYS A 124 -8.23 -15.88 9.63
C LYS A 124 -8.03 -14.61 10.44
N LEU A 125 -8.88 -13.60 10.26
CA LEU A 125 -8.82 -12.38 11.07
C LEU A 125 -8.96 -12.70 12.57
N LEU A 126 -10.00 -13.46 12.95
CA LEU A 126 -10.24 -13.86 14.33
C LEU A 126 -9.09 -14.71 14.90
N LYS A 127 -8.52 -15.62 14.08
CA LYS A 127 -7.35 -16.41 14.49
C LYS A 127 -6.14 -15.52 14.77
N ILE A 128 -5.89 -14.50 13.95
CA ILE A 128 -4.80 -13.54 14.15
C ILE A 128 -5.01 -12.74 15.44
N ILE A 129 -6.22 -12.23 15.68
CA ILE A 129 -6.57 -11.51 16.91
C ILE A 129 -6.36 -12.39 18.14
N SER A 130 -6.79 -13.66 18.09
CA SER A 130 -6.58 -14.63 19.18
C SER A 130 -5.10 -14.90 19.45
N ILE A 131 -4.29 -15.05 18.40
CA ILE A 131 -2.83 -15.22 18.54
C ILE A 131 -2.22 -13.97 19.17
N TRP A 132 -2.61 -12.78 18.71
CA TRP A 132 -2.09 -11.52 19.24
C TRP A 132 -2.37 -11.38 20.73
N LYS A 133 -3.65 -11.52 21.13
CA LYS A 133 -4.10 -11.41 22.52
C LYS A 133 -3.30 -12.29 23.49
N ARG A 134 -2.83 -13.45 23.01
CA ARG A 134 -2.07 -14.42 23.82
C ARG A 134 -0.57 -14.10 23.90
N LYS A 135 -0.01 -13.48 22.87
CA LYS A 135 1.45 -13.39 22.67
C LYS A 135 2.03 -12.00 22.82
N PHE A 136 1.23 -10.95 22.70
CA PHE A 136 1.70 -9.57 22.65
C PHE A 136 0.81 -8.66 23.48
N LEU A 137 1.35 -7.51 23.87
CA LEU A 137 0.58 -6.44 24.49
C LEU A 137 -0.37 -5.80 23.47
N GLY A 138 -1.47 -5.23 23.99
CA GLY A 138 -2.37 -4.42 23.17
C GLY A 138 -1.68 -3.13 22.71
N ASN A 139 -1.88 -2.76 21.45
CA ASN A 139 -1.40 -1.52 20.87
C ASN A 139 -2.37 -1.01 19.79
N LEU A 140 -2.03 0.11 19.14
CA LEU A 140 -2.89 0.70 18.11
C LEU A 140 -3.18 -0.26 16.94
N ASN A 141 -2.21 -1.08 16.54
CA ASN A 141 -2.39 -2.07 15.47
C ASN A 141 -3.38 -3.15 15.88
N TYR A 142 -3.27 -3.65 17.11
CA TYR A 142 -4.22 -4.62 17.65
C TYR A 142 -5.64 -4.04 17.73
N ASN A 143 -5.79 -2.80 18.22
CA ASN A 143 -7.09 -2.14 18.32
C ASN A 143 -7.74 -1.95 16.95
N GLN A 144 -6.97 -1.65 15.91
CA GLN A 144 -7.49 -1.61 14.54
C GLN A 144 -7.97 -2.98 14.05
N LEU A 145 -7.27 -4.07 14.38
CA LEU A 145 -7.76 -5.41 14.04
C LEU A 145 -9.10 -5.72 14.72
N LEU A 146 -9.30 -5.25 15.95
CA LEU A 146 -10.57 -5.37 16.66
C LEU A 146 -11.67 -4.59 15.93
N LEU A 147 -11.43 -3.33 15.57
CA LEU A 147 -12.38 -2.51 14.81
C LEU A 147 -12.76 -3.18 13.47
N LEU A 148 -11.78 -3.69 12.72
CA LEU A 148 -12.03 -4.42 11.48
C LEU A 148 -12.86 -5.69 11.72
N SER A 149 -12.71 -6.34 12.88
CA SER A 149 -13.50 -7.52 13.22
C SER A 149 -14.92 -7.18 13.68
N GLU A 150 -15.09 -6.06 14.36
CA GLU A 150 -16.37 -5.55 14.85
C GLU A 150 -17.22 -5.03 13.68
N HIS A 151 -16.61 -4.26 12.78
CA HIS A 151 -17.23 -3.69 11.59
C HIS A 151 -17.02 -4.58 10.37
N TRP A 152 -17.19 -5.89 10.55
CA TRP A 152 -16.85 -6.89 9.55
C TRP A 152 -17.50 -6.63 8.19
N ASP A 153 -18.75 -6.14 8.15
CA ASP A 153 -19.50 -5.94 6.91
C ASP A 153 -19.27 -4.59 6.23
N MET A 154 -18.43 -3.74 6.81
CA MET A 154 -18.08 -2.44 6.25
C MET A 154 -16.89 -2.52 5.28
N ARG A 155 -16.70 -1.46 4.48
CA ARG A 155 -15.47 -1.24 3.73
C ARG A 155 -14.34 -0.83 4.68
N TYR A 156 -13.09 -0.98 4.22
CA TYR A 156 -11.92 -0.68 5.05
C TYR A 156 -11.90 0.76 5.59
N ALA A 157 -12.30 1.74 4.78
CA ALA A 157 -12.41 3.14 5.23
C ALA A 157 -13.46 3.30 6.33
N GLU A 158 -14.67 2.78 6.11
CA GLU A 158 -15.80 2.88 7.04
C GLU A 158 -15.50 2.18 8.38
N ALA A 159 -14.86 1.01 8.33
CA ALA A 159 -14.50 0.25 9.52
C ALA A 159 -13.45 0.95 10.42
N LEU A 160 -12.73 1.95 9.91
CA LEU A 160 -11.67 2.67 10.63
C LEU A 160 -12.01 4.13 10.96
N ASP A 161 -13.07 4.69 10.38
CA ASP A 161 -13.43 6.12 10.46
C ASP A 161 -14.53 6.42 11.50
N LEU A 162 -14.93 5.43 12.31
CA LEU A 162 -15.93 5.68 13.35
C LEU A 162 -15.33 6.53 14.48
N PRO A 163 -16.03 7.58 14.95
CA PRO A 163 -15.60 8.34 16.11
C PRO A 163 -15.44 7.37 17.28
N LYS A 164 -14.26 7.40 17.91
CA LYS A 164 -14.04 6.70 19.16
C LYS A 164 -15.00 7.31 20.18
N GLY A 165 -16.06 6.58 20.51
CA GLY A 165 -16.98 6.92 21.60
C GLY A 165 -16.25 7.00 22.94
#